data_AF-A0A9X2JDS2-F1
#
_entry.id   AF-A0A9X2JDS2-F1
#
_cell.length_a   1.000
_cell.length_b   1.000
_cell.length_c   1.000
_cell.angle_alpha   90.00
_cell.angle_beta   90.00
_cell.angle_gamma   90.00
#
_symmetry.space_group_name_H-M   'P 1'
#
loop_
_entity.id
_entity.type
_entity.pdbx_description
1 polymer ?
#
loop_
_entity_poly.entity_id
_entity_poly.type
_entity_poly.pdbx_seq_one_letter_code
_entity_poly.pdbx_strand_id
1 'polypeptide(L)'
;MLCLIVFKSQTQQLNYENEFKADYQKACTYFNENQWIIDTLGKYNVPSNFAISIVFPELIRYSAIRDQMEIGGLKILYISFGNDYADFSIGRFQMKPSFVEQINADLQAFQLSKAFSPLTIKNSQEEESRRRFIVANLESQQKQVLYLAAFYQLCEQRFKSIKWKSAEDKLRFYATAYNCGYRKSIAYITQKRNEDYFVTSISGLGKKYNYADISAYYFKSQSQPVRNP
;
A
#
# COMPACT_ATOMS: atom_id res chain seq x y z
N MET A 1 49.09 17.18 3.53
CA MET A 1 48.04 16.32 2.94
C MET A 1 47.17 15.82 4.08
N LEU A 2 46.08 16.53 4.39
CA LEU A 2 45.16 16.13 5.47
C LEU A 2 44.08 15.20 4.90
N CYS A 3 44.09 13.93 5.31
CA CYS A 3 43.00 13.00 5.06
C CYS A 3 41.85 13.30 6.02
N LEU A 4 40.76 13.88 5.52
CA LEU A 4 39.49 13.97 6.24
C LEU A 4 38.85 12.58 6.28
N ILE A 5 38.88 11.95 7.45
CA ILE A 5 38.12 10.74 7.74
C ILE A 5 36.65 11.16 7.89
N VAL A 6 35.84 10.84 6.87
CA VAL A 6 34.39 11.01 6.94
C VAL A 6 33.84 9.89 7.82
N PHE A 7 33.50 10.21 9.06
CA PHE A 7 32.70 9.33 9.90
C PHE A 7 31.30 9.20 9.27
N LYS A 8 30.99 8.03 8.72
CA LYS A 8 29.61 7.65 8.43
C LYS A 8 28.88 7.51 9.76
N SER A 9 28.07 8.50 10.12
CA SER A 9 27.08 8.33 11.19
C SER A 9 26.23 7.11 10.84
N GLN A 10 26.29 6.06 11.66
CA GLN A 10 25.29 5.00 11.66
C GLN A 10 23.99 5.65 12.13
N THR A 11 23.13 6.03 11.19
CA THR A 11 21.74 6.35 11.48
C THR A 11 21.13 5.14 12.18
N GLN A 12 20.89 5.27 13.49
CA GLN A 12 20.19 4.26 14.26
C GLN A 12 18.83 4.01 13.59
N GLN A 13 18.60 2.78 13.15
CA GLN A 13 17.36 2.41 12.48
C GLN A 13 16.19 2.70 13.44
N LEU A 14 15.26 3.56 13.02
CA LEU A 14 14.15 3.98 13.86
C LEU A 14 13.32 2.75 14.28
N ASN A 15 13.03 2.62 15.58
CA ASN A 15 12.12 1.59 16.07
C ASN A 15 10.68 2.09 15.87
N TYR A 16 10.04 1.66 14.78
CA TYR A 16 8.70 2.12 14.42
C TYR A 16 7.60 1.66 15.37
N GLU A 17 7.81 0.57 16.11
CA GLU A 17 6.89 0.14 17.16
C GLU A 17 6.87 1.16 18.32
N ASN A 18 8.04 1.60 18.77
CA ASN A 18 8.16 2.64 19.79
C ASN A 18 7.73 4.03 19.30
N GLU A 19 7.95 4.34 18.02
CA GLU A 19 7.55 5.60 17.41
C GLU A 19 6.02 5.74 17.37
N PHE A 20 5.32 4.72 16.86
CA PHE A 20 3.88 4.79 16.62
C PHE A 20 3.03 4.18 17.75
N LYS A 21 3.64 3.47 18.71
CA LYS A 21 3.02 2.96 19.94
C LYS A 21 1.68 2.25 19.69
N ALA A 22 0.58 2.81 20.19
CA ALA A 22 -0.75 2.24 20.09
C ALA A 22 -1.23 2.06 18.64
N ASP A 23 -0.82 2.93 17.70
CA ASP A 23 -1.21 2.80 16.30
C ASP A 23 -0.50 1.63 15.60
N TYR A 24 0.75 1.37 15.97
CA TYR A 24 1.46 0.16 15.54
C TYR A 24 0.78 -1.10 16.08
N GLN A 25 0.46 -1.12 17.38
CA GLN A 25 -0.21 -2.26 18.01
C GLN A 25 -1.58 -2.54 17.39
N LYS A 26 -2.39 -1.50 17.13
CA LYS A 26 -3.69 -1.65 16.44
C LYS A 26 -3.51 -2.19 15.02
N ALA A 27 -2.47 -1.79 14.29
CA ALA A 27 -2.17 -2.33 12.96
C ALA A 27 -1.79 -3.83 13.03
N CYS A 28 -0.99 -4.23 14.02
CA CYS A 28 -0.68 -5.64 14.27
C CYS A 28 -1.92 -6.46 14.65
N THR A 29 -2.71 -5.97 15.62
CA THR A 29 -3.95 -6.61 16.06
C THR A 29 -4.92 -6.81 14.90
N TYR A 30 -5.05 -5.82 14.01
CA TYR A 30 -5.91 -5.95 12.83
C TYR A 30 -5.55 -7.16 11.97
N PHE A 31 -4.27 -7.41 11.69
CA PHE A 31 -3.88 -8.61 10.93
C PHE A 31 -4.07 -9.90 11.72
N ASN A 32 -3.80 -9.88 13.03
CA ASN A 32 -4.04 -11.04 13.91
C ASN A 32 -5.53 -11.45 13.96
N GLU A 33 -6.43 -10.48 14.01
CA GLU A 33 -7.89 -10.73 14.04
C GLU A 33 -8.46 -11.08 12.65
N ASN A 34 -7.76 -10.73 11.58
CA ASN A 34 -8.22 -10.91 10.20
C ASN A 34 -7.35 -11.92 9.43
N GLN A 35 -7.10 -13.10 10.00
CA GLN A 35 -6.29 -14.16 9.37
C GLN A 35 -6.82 -14.60 8.00
N TRP A 36 -8.12 -14.40 7.72
CA TRP A 36 -8.71 -14.62 6.40
C TRP A 36 -8.01 -13.83 5.27
N ILE A 37 -7.32 -12.73 5.60
CA ILE A 37 -6.50 -11.95 4.65
C ILE A 37 -5.36 -12.82 4.14
N ILE A 38 -4.69 -13.58 5.02
CA ILE A 38 -3.59 -14.48 4.66
C ILE A 38 -4.10 -15.59 3.74
N ASP A 39 -5.25 -16.18 4.07
CA ASP A 39 -5.88 -17.21 3.24
C ASP A 39 -6.25 -16.68 1.87
N THR A 40 -6.78 -15.46 1.82
CA THR A 40 -7.16 -14.82 0.55
C THR A 40 -5.94 -14.55 -0.30
N LEU A 41 -4.87 -13.98 0.25
CA LEU A 41 -3.61 -13.75 -0.48
C LEU A 41 -3.01 -15.06 -0.99
N GLY A 42 -3.05 -16.13 -0.17
CA GLY A 42 -2.61 -17.47 -0.55
C GLY A 42 -3.36 -18.05 -1.75
N LYS A 43 -4.68 -17.87 -1.83
CA LYS A 43 -5.50 -18.30 -2.99
C LYS A 43 -5.08 -17.65 -4.31
N TYR A 44 -4.43 -16.49 -4.27
CA TYR A 44 -3.91 -15.78 -5.45
C TYR A 44 -2.40 -15.97 -5.63
N ASN A 45 -1.78 -16.94 -4.94
CA ASN A 45 -0.34 -17.21 -4.95
C ASN A 45 0.51 -15.98 -4.59
N VAL A 46 0.01 -15.14 -3.67
CA VAL A 46 0.71 -13.95 -3.18
C VAL A 46 1.35 -14.26 -1.82
N PRO A 47 2.66 -14.03 -1.62
CA PRO A 47 3.30 -14.24 -0.31
C PRO A 47 2.71 -13.29 0.73
N SER A 48 1.90 -13.83 1.66
CA SER A 48 1.05 -13.02 2.54
C SER A 48 1.84 -12.02 3.37
N ASN A 49 2.91 -12.46 4.04
CA ASN A 49 3.78 -11.58 4.86
C ASN A 49 4.37 -10.43 4.04
N PHE A 50 4.72 -10.67 2.78
CA PHE A 50 5.22 -9.63 1.89
C PHE A 50 4.11 -8.63 1.57
N ALA A 51 2.95 -9.10 1.14
CA ALA A 51 1.85 -8.23 0.72
C ALA A 51 1.25 -7.41 1.88
N ILE A 52 1.03 -8.01 3.05
CA ILE A 52 0.53 -7.25 4.21
C ILE A 52 1.55 -6.20 4.68
N SER A 53 2.84 -6.45 4.51
CA SER A 53 3.89 -5.49 4.86
C SER A 53 3.87 -4.25 3.95
N ILE A 54 3.43 -4.39 2.69
CA ILE A 54 3.27 -3.26 1.77
C ILE A 54 2.27 -2.25 2.33
N VAL A 55 1.14 -2.72 2.86
CA VAL A 55 0.04 -1.85 3.32
C VAL A 55 0.07 -1.54 4.81
N PHE A 56 1.01 -2.13 5.56
CA PHE A 56 1.14 -1.90 7.00
C PHE A 56 1.26 -0.42 7.39
N PRO A 57 2.02 0.44 6.67
CA PRO A 57 2.05 1.87 7.00
C PRO A 57 0.67 2.54 6.91
N GLU A 58 -0.19 2.11 5.98
CA GLU A 58 -1.55 2.64 5.88
C GLU A 58 -2.43 2.25 7.06
N LEU A 59 -2.19 1.09 7.68
CA LEU A 59 -2.92 0.71 8.90
C LEU A 59 -2.51 1.54 10.11
N ILE A 60 -1.22 1.85 10.24
CA ILE A 60 -0.73 2.80 11.26
C ILE A 60 -1.44 4.14 11.06
N ARG A 61 -1.41 4.67 9.83
CA ARG A 61 -2.04 5.94 9.50
C ARG A 61 -3.55 5.89 9.73
N TYR A 62 -4.23 4.87 9.24
CA TYR A 62 -5.68 4.71 9.38
C TYR A 62 -6.09 4.70 10.86
N SER A 63 -5.34 4.01 11.72
CA SER A 63 -5.57 4.03 13.16
C SER A 63 -5.53 5.45 13.75
N ALA A 64 -4.56 6.26 13.31
CA ALA A 64 -4.37 7.61 13.81
C ALA A 64 -5.47 8.58 13.32
N ILE A 65 -6.08 8.33 12.15
CA ILE A 65 -6.95 9.31 11.48
C ILE A 65 -8.41 8.89 11.33
N ARG A 66 -8.75 7.63 11.64
CA ARG A 66 -10.10 7.06 11.45
C ARG A 66 -11.20 7.95 12.03
N ASP A 67 -11.00 8.45 13.25
CA ASP A 67 -12.04 9.18 13.97
C ASP A 67 -12.29 10.59 13.38
N GLN A 68 -11.40 11.05 12.48
CA GLN A 68 -11.49 12.33 11.77
C GLN A 68 -11.80 12.18 10.28
N MET A 69 -11.98 10.96 9.78
CA MET A 69 -12.21 10.68 8.36
C MET A 69 -13.66 10.92 7.94
N GLU A 70 -13.99 12.16 7.59
CA GLU A 70 -15.22 12.46 6.85
C GLU A 70 -14.92 12.56 5.35
N ILE A 71 -15.34 11.54 4.59
CA ILE A 71 -15.07 11.43 3.15
C ILE A 71 -16.34 11.32 2.29
N GLY A 72 -17.52 11.51 2.88
CA GLY A 72 -18.82 11.38 2.19
C GLY A 72 -18.95 12.34 1.01
N GLY A 73 -18.65 13.63 1.22
CA GLY A 73 -18.67 14.64 0.15
C GLY A 73 -17.68 14.33 -0.98
N LEU A 74 -16.46 13.90 -0.64
CA LEU A 74 -15.45 13.53 -1.63
C LEU A 74 -15.88 12.32 -2.48
N LYS A 75 -16.58 11.34 -1.88
CA LYS A 75 -17.16 10.21 -2.62
C LYS A 75 -18.21 10.68 -3.62
N ILE A 76 -19.09 11.60 -3.22
CA ILE A 76 -20.13 12.17 -4.12
C ILE A 76 -19.46 12.91 -5.28
N LEU A 77 -18.45 13.73 -4.99
CA LEU A 77 -17.69 14.44 -6.02
C LEU A 77 -17.00 13.48 -6.99
N TYR A 78 -16.34 12.44 -6.49
CA TYR A 78 -15.71 11.43 -7.33
C TYR A 78 -16.74 10.69 -8.19
N ILE A 79 -17.86 10.25 -7.62
CA ILE A 79 -18.92 9.54 -8.37
C ILE A 79 -19.44 10.42 -9.51
N SER A 80 -19.75 11.68 -9.19
CA SER A 80 -20.38 12.61 -10.14
C SER A 80 -19.39 13.07 -11.22
N PHE A 81 -18.13 13.34 -10.86
CA PHE A 81 -17.20 14.08 -11.72
C PHE A 81 -15.86 13.39 -11.97
N GLY A 82 -15.52 12.32 -11.27
CA GLY A 82 -14.29 11.52 -11.48
C GLY A 82 -13.06 12.05 -10.73
N ASN A 83 -11.90 11.46 -11.03
CA ASN A 83 -10.65 11.71 -10.29
C ASN A 83 -10.13 13.16 -10.39
N ASP A 84 -10.45 13.85 -11.50
CA ASP A 84 -10.03 15.25 -11.69
C ASP A 84 -10.65 16.18 -10.63
N TYR A 85 -11.75 15.76 -10.03
CA TYR A 85 -12.48 16.50 -9.00
C TYR A 85 -12.26 15.95 -7.59
N ALA A 86 -12.06 14.63 -7.45
CA ALA A 86 -11.75 14.01 -6.17
C ALA A 86 -10.97 12.69 -6.31
N ASP A 87 -9.72 12.68 -5.84
CA ASP A 87 -8.87 11.47 -5.78
C ASP A 87 -8.22 11.30 -4.39
N PHE A 88 -8.96 10.67 -3.48
CA PHE A 88 -8.67 10.56 -2.06
C PHE A 88 -8.62 9.09 -1.62
N SER A 89 -8.01 8.83 -0.47
CA SER A 89 -7.85 7.47 0.06
C SER A 89 -9.12 6.99 0.74
N ILE A 90 -9.54 5.75 0.43
CA ILE A 90 -10.73 5.11 0.99
C ILE A 90 -10.34 3.79 1.66
N GLY A 91 -10.98 3.48 2.79
CA GLY A 91 -10.83 2.20 3.48
C GLY A 91 -9.51 2.05 4.22
N ARG A 92 -9.29 0.90 4.87
CA ARG A 92 -8.13 0.67 5.75
C ARG A 92 -6.79 0.65 5.02
N PHE A 93 -6.77 0.16 3.78
CA PHE A 93 -5.57 0.14 2.95
C PHE A 93 -5.35 1.46 2.21
N GLN A 94 -6.21 2.46 2.44
CA GLN A 94 -6.04 3.83 1.97
C GLN A 94 -5.81 3.96 0.45
N MET A 95 -6.42 3.05 -0.32
CA MET A 95 -6.33 3.06 -1.78
C MET A 95 -7.16 4.20 -2.36
N LYS A 96 -6.64 4.80 -3.43
CA LYS A 96 -7.33 5.86 -4.17
C LYS A 96 -8.17 5.28 -5.33
N PRO A 97 -9.27 5.93 -5.71
CA PRO A 97 -10.02 5.54 -6.92
C PRO A 97 -9.14 5.48 -8.17
N SER A 98 -8.28 6.48 -8.41
CA SER A 98 -7.37 6.48 -9.56
C SER A 98 -6.43 5.26 -9.59
N PHE A 99 -5.96 4.81 -8.43
CA PHE A 99 -5.11 3.62 -8.30
C PHE A 99 -5.87 2.34 -8.67
N VAL A 100 -7.13 2.23 -8.23
CA VAL A 100 -8.01 1.10 -8.56
C VAL A 100 -8.40 1.08 -10.04
N GLU A 101 -8.67 2.23 -10.64
CA GLU A 101 -8.90 2.33 -12.07
C GLU A 101 -7.71 1.84 -12.88
N GLN A 102 -6.49 2.24 -12.47
CA GLN A 102 -5.26 1.77 -13.09
C GLN A 102 -5.10 0.25 -12.97
N ILE A 103 -5.38 -0.34 -11.80
CA ILE A 103 -5.36 -1.80 -11.62
C ILE A 103 -6.35 -2.48 -12.57
N ASN A 104 -7.59 -1.99 -12.65
CA ASN A 104 -8.60 -2.58 -13.53
C ASN A 104 -8.17 -2.57 -15.00
N ALA A 105 -7.64 -1.45 -15.49
CA ALA A 105 -7.13 -1.35 -16.85
C ALA A 105 -5.92 -2.28 -17.08
N ASP A 106 -4.99 -2.37 -16.12
CA ASP A 106 -3.81 -3.23 -16.27
C ASP A 106 -4.16 -4.72 -16.13
N LEU A 107 -5.14 -5.10 -15.32
CA LEU A 107 -5.65 -6.47 -15.26
C LEU A 107 -6.15 -6.94 -16.63
N GLN A 108 -6.80 -6.06 -17.40
CA GLN A 108 -7.21 -6.36 -18.78
C GLN A 108 -5.98 -6.47 -19.69
N ALA A 109 -5.08 -5.48 -19.65
CA ALA A 109 -3.89 -5.45 -20.52
C ALA A 109 -2.95 -6.64 -20.31
N PHE A 110 -2.78 -7.12 -19.08
CA PHE A 110 -1.97 -8.28 -18.73
C PHE A 110 -2.75 -9.61 -18.71
N GLN A 111 -4.01 -9.63 -19.17
CA GLN A 111 -4.86 -10.82 -19.24
C GLN A 111 -5.09 -11.52 -17.89
N LEU A 112 -5.09 -10.75 -16.80
CA LEU A 112 -5.34 -11.22 -15.42
C LEU A 112 -6.80 -11.06 -14.98
N SER A 113 -7.67 -10.43 -15.80
CA SER A 113 -9.08 -10.18 -15.45
C SER A 113 -9.86 -11.45 -15.07
N LYS A 114 -9.55 -12.61 -15.65
CA LYS A 114 -10.22 -13.87 -15.29
C LYS A 114 -9.92 -14.28 -13.83
N ALA A 115 -8.65 -14.16 -13.42
CA ALA A 115 -8.24 -14.46 -12.06
C ALA A 115 -8.85 -13.47 -11.06
N PHE A 116 -8.95 -12.20 -11.45
CA PHE A 116 -9.51 -11.11 -10.63
C PHE A 116 -10.91 -10.70 -11.08
N SER A 117 -11.74 -11.67 -11.51
CA SER A 117 -13.10 -11.38 -11.99
C SER A 117 -13.98 -10.62 -10.98
N PRO A 118 -13.83 -10.78 -9.64
CA PRO A 118 -14.60 -9.98 -8.69
C PRO A 118 -14.26 -8.48 -8.71
N LEU A 119 -13.13 -8.08 -9.29
CA LEU A 119 -12.73 -6.68 -9.45
C LEU A 119 -13.17 -6.10 -10.80
N THR A 120 -13.51 -6.95 -11.76
CA THR A 120 -13.70 -6.55 -13.16
C THR A 120 -14.89 -5.62 -13.30
N ILE A 121 -14.62 -4.42 -13.83
CA ILE A 121 -15.61 -3.45 -14.28
C ILE A 121 -16.09 -3.86 -15.68
N LYS A 122 -17.40 -3.90 -15.90
CA LYS A 122 -17.96 -4.19 -17.23
C LYS A 122 -17.95 -2.92 -18.09
N ASN A 123 -17.39 -3.00 -19.29
CA ASN A 123 -17.25 -1.87 -20.22
C ASN A 123 -18.59 -1.25 -20.68
N SER A 124 -19.72 -1.93 -20.49
CA SER A 124 -21.05 -1.44 -20.85
C SER A 124 -21.72 -0.60 -19.76
N GLN A 125 -21.04 -0.34 -18.64
CA GLN A 125 -21.58 0.48 -17.56
C GLN A 125 -21.41 1.97 -17.87
N GLU A 126 -22.43 2.76 -17.55
CA GLU A 126 -22.32 4.22 -17.47
C GLU A 126 -21.20 4.61 -16.49
N GLU A 127 -20.48 5.70 -16.80
CA GLU A 127 -19.33 6.17 -16.01
C GLU A 127 -19.65 6.37 -14.53
N GLU A 128 -20.82 6.92 -14.20
CA GLU A 128 -21.24 7.09 -12.81
C GLU A 128 -21.41 5.73 -12.10
N SER A 129 -22.05 4.76 -12.76
CA SER A 129 -22.23 3.40 -12.24
C SER A 129 -20.89 2.72 -12.01
N ARG A 130 -19.93 2.91 -12.93
CA ARG A 130 -18.55 2.44 -12.79
C ARG A 130 -17.88 3.03 -11.55
N ARG A 131 -18.01 4.34 -11.32
CA ARG A 131 -17.41 5.02 -10.16
C ARG A 131 -18.07 4.60 -8.85
N ARG A 132 -19.39 4.41 -8.81
CA ARG A 132 -20.11 3.83 -7.66
C ARG A 132 -19.57 2.44 -7.31
N PHE A 133 -19.35 1.59 -8.31
CA PHE A 133 -18.76 0.26 -8.11
C PHE A 133 -17.34 0.34 -7.53
N ILE A 134 -16.51 1.28 -8.01
CA ILE A 134 -15.16 1.52 -7.46
C ILE A 134 -15.23 1.93 -5.99
N VAL A 135 -16.08 2.90 -5.64
CA VAL A 135 -16.26 3.33 -4.24
C VAL A 135 -16.71 2.16 -3.37
N ALA A 136 -17.73 1.40 -3.79
CA ALA A 136 -18.22 0.25 -3.05
C ALA A 136 -17.14 -0.82 -2.83
N ASN A 137 -16.31 -1.07 -3.85
CA ASN A 137 -15.18 -1.99 -3.70
C ASN A 137 -14.12 -1.42 -2.74
N LEU A 138 -13.82 -0.13 -2.77
CA LEU A 138 -12.87 0.47 -1.84
C LEU A 138 -13.37 0.51 -0.39
N GLU A 139 -14.68 0.49 -0.17
CA GLU A 139 -15.27 0.35 1.17
C GLU A 139 -15.25 -1.10 1.68
N SER A 140 -15.24 -2.09 0.79
CA SER A 140 -15.14 -3.50 1.15
C SER A 140 -13.70 -3.91 1.49
N GLN A 141 -13.51 -4.40 2.72
CA GLN A 141 -12.21 -4.93 3.16
C GLN A 141 -11.77 -6.12 2.29
N GLN A 142 -12.68 -7.02 1.93
CA GLN A 142 -12.38 -8.17 1.06
C GLN A 142 -11.87 -7.70 -0.30
N LYS A 143 -12.51 -6.68 -0.89
CA LYS A 143 -12.10 -6.13 -2.19
C LYS A 143 -10.77 -5.37 -2.10
N GLN A 144 -10.49 -4.65 -1.02
CA GLN A 144 -9.17 -4.05 -0.78
C GLN A 144 -8.06 -5.11 -0.74
N VAL A 145 -8.30 -6.27 -0.13
CA VAL A 145 -7.34 -7.40 -0.14
C VAL A 145 -7.15 -7.96 -1.55
N LEU A 146 -8.23 -8.07 -2.33
CA LEU A 146 -8.13 -8.48 -3.73
C LEU A 146 -7.35 -7.46 -4.57
N TYR A 147 -7.52 -6.15 -4.35
CA TYR A 147 -6.73 -5.12 -5.03
C TYR A 147 -5.25 -5.19 -4.62
N LEU A 148 -4.94 -5.51 -3.37
CA LEU A 148 -3.57 -5.73 -2.93
C LEU A 148 -2.94 -6.94 -3.63
N ALA A 149 -3.70 -8.04 -3.77
CA ALA A 149 -3.25 -9.21 -4.53
C ALA A 149 -3.04 -8.89 -6.02
N ALA A 150 -3.97 -8.16 -6.63
CA ALA A 150 -3.87 -7.71 -8.02
C ALA A 150 -2.66 -6.79 -8.23
N PHE A 151 -2.47 -5.83 -7.34
CA PHE A 151 -1.31 -4.94 -7.32
C PHE A 151 0.01 -5.72 -7.28
N TYR A 152 0.12 -6.72 -6.40
CA TYR A 152 1.32 -7.56 -6.32
C TYR A 152 1.59 -8.26 -7.65
N GLN A 153 0.59 -8.94 -8.23
CA GLN A 153 0.72 -9.65 -9.50
C GLN A 153 1.08 -8.71 -10.66
N LEU A 154 0.49 -7.51 -10.69
CA LEU A 154 0.83 -6.49 -11.68
C LEU A 154 2.27 -5.98 -11.51
N CYS A 155 2.75 -5.82 -10.28
CA CYS A 155 4.16 -5.49 -10.03
C CYS A 155 5.09 -6.61 -10.49
N GLU A 156 4.76 -7.89 -10.25
CA GLU A 156 5.52 -9.03 -10.79
C GLU A 156 5.65 -8.94 -12.31
N GLN A 157 4.55 -8.66 -13.02
CA GLN A 157 4.57 -8.55 -14.48
C GLN A 157 5.36 -7.33 -14.96
N ARG A 158 5.10 -6.16 -14.36
CA ARG A 158 5.68 -4.88 -14.78
C ARG A 158 7.17 -4.79 -14.51
N PHE A 159 7.64 -5.38 -13.41
CA PHE A 159 9.01 -5.27 -12.96
C PHE A 159 9.80 -6.59 -13.08
N LYS A 160 9.31 -7.54 -13.90
CA LYS A 160 9.94 -8.87 -14.11
C LYS A 160 11.40 -8.82 -14.56
N SER A 161 11.84 -7.73 -15.18
CA SER A 161 13.22 -7.57 -15.65
C SER A 161 14.19 -7.13 -14.54
N ILE A 162 13.69 -6.70 -13.38
CA ILE A 162 14.52 -6.26 -12.26
C ILE A 162 15.01 -7.49 -11.49
N LYS A 163 16.32 -7.58 -11.31
CA LYS A 163 16.95 -8.57 -10.42
C LYS A 163 17.07 -7.97 -9.02
N TRP A 164 16.26 -8.48 -8.11
CA TRP A 164 16.22 -8.03 -6.71
C TRP A 164 17.40 -8.60 -5.93
N LYS A 165 18.01 -7.78 -5.06
CA LYS A 165 19.11 -8.24 -4.19
C LYS A 165 18.64 -9.16 -3.08
N SER A 166 17.40 -8.95 -2.61
CA SER A 166 16.75 -9.73 -1.56
C SER A 166 15.23 -9.53 -1.62
N ALA A 167 14.49 -10.33 -0.86
CA ALA A 167 13.05 -10.11 -0.68
C ALA A 167 12.74 -8.74 -0.06
N GLU A 168 13.58 -8.25 0.85
CA GLU A 168 13.44 -6.91 1.43
C GLU A 168 13.66 -5.79 0.40
N ASP A 169 14.66 -5.91 -0.48
CA ASP A 169 14.90 -4.91 -1.54
C ASP A 169 13.70 -4.83 -2.50
N LYS A 170 13.13 -5.98 -2.87
CA LYS A 170 11.88 -6.08 -3.63
C LYS A 170 10.71 -5.46 -2.88
N LEU A 171 10.54 -5.77 -1.59
CA LEU A 171 9.47 -5.22 -0.75
C LEU A 171 9.54 -3.70 -0.68
N ARG A 172 10.73 -3.14 -0.44
CA ARG A 172 10.92 -1.69 -0.36
C ARG A 172 10.52 -0.99 -1.65
N PHE A 173 10.84 -1.59 -2.80
CA PHE A 173 10.40 -1.08 -4.09
C PHE A 173 8.88 -1.16 -4.25
N TYR A 174 8.26 -2.31 -3.93
CA TYR A 174 6.82 -2.52 -4.09
C TYR A 174 6.01 -1.64 -3.13
N ALA A 175 6.47 -1.48 -1.89
CA ALA A 175 5.88 -0.55 -0.92
C ALA A 175 5.95 0.90 -1.43
N THR A 176 7.07 1.30 -2.01
CA THR A 176 7.19 2.64 -2.61
C THR A 176 6.28 2.79 -3.84
N ALA A 177 6.19 1.77 -4.69
CA ALA A 177 5.30 1.74 -5.85
C ALA A 177 3.83 1.80 -5.44
N TYR A 178 3.46 1.20 -4.31
CA TYR A 178 2.12 1.32 -3.73
C TYR A 178 1.84 2.77 -3.33
N ASN A 179 2.77 3.40 -2.60
CA ASN A 179 2.57 4.73 -2.04
C ASN A 179 2.63 5.88 -3.08
N CYS A 180 3.48 5.77 -4.11
CA CYS A 180 3.63 6.81 -5.15
C CYS A 180 3.00 6.47 -6.52
N GLY A 181 2.49 5.25 -6.68
CA GLY A 181 1.88 4.74 -7.90
C GLY A 181 2.81 3.85 -8.74
N TYR A 182 2.40 2.60 -8.97
CA TYR A 182 3.23 1.59 -9.65
C TYR A 182 3.40 1.82 -11.15
N ARG A 183 2.54 2.64 -11.77
CA ARG A 183 2.69 3.05 -13.17
C ARG A 183 3.78 4.09 -13.38
N LYS A 184 4.40 4.63 -12.32
CA LYS A 184 5.57 5.50 -12.45
C LYS A 184 6.78 4.74 -13.00
N SER A 185 7.79 5.48 -13.45
CA SER A 185 9.02 4.88 -13.97
C SER A 185 9.83 4.23 -12.84
N ILE A 186 10.65 3.24 -13.17
CA ILE A 186 11.56 2.59 -12.21
C ILE A 186 12.43 3.65 -11.52
N ALA A 187 12.98 4.59 -12.28
CA ALA A 187 13.81 5.67 -11.74
C ALA A 187 13.05 6.53 -10.71
N TYR A 188 11.79 6.88 -11.00
CA TYR A 188 10.96 7.66 -10.07
C TYR A 188 10.67 6.89 -8.78
N ILE A 189 10.29 5.61 -8.89
CA ILE A 189 10.03 4.76 -7.72
C ILE A 189 11.32 4.58 -6.90
N THR A 190 12.46 4.35 -7.54
CA THR A 190 13.76 4.23 -6.86
C THR A 190 14.15 5.54 -6.16
N GLN A 191 13.88 6.69 -6.76
CA GLN A 191 14.11 7.98 -6.11
C GLN A 191 13.23 8.12 -4.86
N LYS A 192 11.90 7.92 -5.00
CA LYS A 192 10.93 8.02 -3.90
C LYS A 192 11.22 7.06 -2.76
N ARG A 193 11.85 5.92 -3.04
CA ARG A 193 12.24 4.93 -2.03
C ARG A 193 13.19 5.52 -0.98
N ASN A 194 13.93 6.59 -1.30
CA ASN A 194 14.89 7.20 -0.38
C ASN A 194 14.38 8.52 0.23
N GLU A 195 13.11 8.86 0.05
CA GLU A 195 12.53 10.11 0.53
C GLU A 195 11.55 9.88 1.69
N ASP A 196 11.60 10.76 2.70
CA ASP A 196 10.60 10.84 3.75
C ASP A 196 9.44 11.73 3.28
N TYR A 197 8.35 11.11 2.82
CA TYR A 197 7.16 11.84 2.36
C TYR A 197 5.83 11.25 2.83
N PHE A 198 5.87 10.14 3.57
CA PHE A 198 4.67 9.57 4.18
C PHE A 198 4.35 10.30 5.49
N VAL A 199 3.10 10.73 5.64
CA VAL A 199 2.58 11.42 6.82
C VAL A 199 1.49 10.58 7.47
N THR A 200 1.46 10.54 8.79
CA THR A 200 0.43 9.82 9.55
C THR A 200 -0.74 10.71 9.96
N SER A 201 -0.63 12.04 9.83
CA SER A 201 -1.68 13.02 10.16
C SER A 201 -2.57 13.37 8.97
N ILE A 202 -3.80 13.82 9.23
CA ILE A 202 -4.71 14.33 8.19
C ILE A 202 -4.25 15.67 7.63
N SER A 203 -3.76 16.58 8.48
CA SER A 203 -3.34 17.93 8.09
C SER A 203 -2.10 17.94 7.18
N GLY A 204 -1.40 16.80 7.05
CA GLY A 204 -0.11 16.72 6.39
C GLY A 204 1.02 17.42 7.16
N LEU A 205 0.71 17.98 8.34
CA LEU A 205 1.67 18.58 9.25
C LEU A 205 2.25 17.51 10.16
N GLY A 206 3.56 17.54 10.36
CA GLY A 206 4.28 16.63 11.27
C GLY A 206 5.49 15.98 10.61
N LYS A 207 6.08 15.04 11.35
CA LYS A 207 7.23 14.25 10.89
C LYS A 207 6.81 13.39 9.70
N LYS A 208 7.62 13.46 8.65
CA LYS A 208 7.52 12.58 7.49
C LYS A 208 8.37 11.35 7.72
N TYR A 209 7.91 10.22 7.20
CA TYR A 209 8.61 8.94 7.30
C TYR A 209 8.80 8.36 5.90
N ASN A 210 9.77 7.46 5.81
CA ASN A 210 9.94 6.60 4.66
C ASN A 210 8.95 5.44 4.71
N TYR A 211 8.04 5.38 3.73
CA TYR A 211 7.02 4.33 3.64
C TYR A 211 7.63 2.91 3.55
N ALA A 212 8.71 2.79 2.77
CA ALA A 212 9.38 1.51 2.55
C ALA A 212 10.16 1.04 3.78
N ASP A 213 10.71 1.94 4.60
CA ASP A 213 11.37 1.56 5.86
C ASP A 213 10.38 1.02 6.88
N ILE A 214 9.20 1.63 7.02
CA ILE A 214 8.13 1.12 7.91
C ILE A 214 7.71 -0.29 7.45
N SER A 215 7.48 -0.46 6.14
CA SER A 215 7.12 -1.74 5.53
C SER A 215 8.19 -2.81 5.77
N ALA A 216 9.46 -2.48 5.55
CA ALA A 216 10.58 -3.39 5.75
C ALA A 216 10.81 -3.74 7.22
N TYR A 217 10.59 -2.79 8.14
CA TYR A 217 10.67 -3.04 9.57
C TYR A 217 9.63 -4.06 10.01
N TYR A 218 8.37 -3.90 9.60
CA TYR A 218 7.31 -4.85 9.90
C TYR A 218 7.60 -6.23 9.26
N PHE A 219 8.02 -6.28 8.00
CA PHE A 219 8.35 -7.54 7.35
C PHE A 219 9.43 -8.35 8.08
N LYS A 220 10.46 -7.66 8.60
CA LYS A 220 11.51 -8.29 9.40
C LYS A 220 10.98 -8.83 10.73
N SER A 221 10.09 -8.09 11.40
CA SER A 221 9.54 -8.54 12.68
C SER A 221 8.68 -9.80 12.53
N GLN A 222 7.97 -9.95 11.40
CA GLN A 222 7.21 -11.17 11.09
C GLN A 222 8.10 -12.39 10.76
N SER A 223 9.37 -12.18 10.45
CA SER A 223 10.32 -13.23 10.07
C SER A 223 11.22 -13.68 11.23
N GLN A 224 11.15 -13.00 12.37
CA GLN A 224 11.88 -13.38 13.58
C GLN A 224 11.07 -14.45 14.33
N PRO A 225 11.68 -15.56 14.79
CA PRO A 225 11.00 -16.49 15.70
C PRO A 225 10.56 -15.72 16.94
N VAL A 226 9.34 -16.01 17.42
CA VAL A 226 8.78 -15.44 18.66
C VAL A 226 9.84 -15.54 19.74
N ARG A 227 10.37 -14.40 20.20
CA ARG A 227 11.16 -14.39 21.43
C ARG A 227 10.20 -14.75 22.54
N ASN A 228 10.27 -16.00 23.00
CA ASN A 228 9.59 -16.38 24.23
C ASN A 228 10.08 -15.43 25.34
N PRO A 229 9.16 -14.90 26.16
CA PRO A 229 9.50 -14.01 27.27
C PRO A 229 10.47 -14.65 28.26
#